data_AF-A0A6G2D555-F1
#
_entry.id   AF-A0A6G2D555-F1
#
_cell.length_a   1.000
_cell.length_b   1.000
_cell.length_c   1.000
_cell.angle_alpha   90.00
_cell.angle_beta   90.00
_cell.angle_gamma   90.00
#
_symmetry.space_group_name_H-M   'P 1'
#
loop_
_entity.id
_entity.type
_entity.pdbx_description
1 polymer ?
#
loop_
_entity_poly.entity_id
_entity_poly.type
_entity_poly.pdbx_seq_one_letter_code
_entity_poly.pdbx_strand_id
1 'polypeptide(L)'
;MKQSDIVIDLPKTVGAGYGQFWRSRNLYRVVKGSRGSKKSKTTALNYVVRLLKYSWANLLVIRRYSNTNKQSTYTDFKWACNVLGVTHLFKFNESLPEITIKATGQKILFRGLDDELKITSIT
;
A
#
# COMPACT_ATOMS: atom_id res chain seq x y z
N MET A 1 20.00 -10.23 12.63
CA MET A 1 19.77 -10.84 11.29
C MET A 1 20.10 -9.79 10.25
N LYS A 2 21.01 -10.10 9.31
CA LYS A 2 21.43 -9.18 8.26
C LYS A 2 20.23 -8.88 7.36
N GLN A 3 19.89 -7.60 7.23
CA GLN A 3 18.93 -7.11 6.26
C GLN A 3 19.48 -7.50 4.89
N SER A 4 18.82 -8.43 4.20
CA SER A 4 19.17 -8.72 2.81
C SER A 4 19.00 -7.42 2.03
N ASP A 5 20.06 -6.95 1.40
CA ASP A 5 20.03 -5.75 0.57
C ASP A 5 19.18 -6.07 -0.67
N ILE A 6 17.87 -5.90 -0.55
CA ILE A 6 16.94 -5.99 -1.66
C ILE A 6 17.19 -4.76 -2.53
N VAL A 7 18.07 -4.90 -3.51
CA VAL A 7 18.38 -3.85 -4.49
C VAL A 7 17.33 -3.86 -5.58
N ILE A 8 16.47 -2.84 -5.60
CA ILE A 8 15.42 -2.66 -6.62
C ILE A 8 15.63 -1.34 -7.35
N ASP A 9 15.67 -1.41 -8.68
CA ASP A 9 15.61 -0.24 -9.54
C ASP A 9 14.16 0.28 -9.63
N LEU A 10 13.82 1.19 -8.71
CA LEU A 10 12.50 1.82 -8.62
C LEU A 10 12.08 2.55 -9.92
N PRO A 11 12.95 3.36 -10.58
CA PRO A 11 12.65 3.94 -11.88
C PRO A 11 12.21 2.90 -12.93
N LYS A 12 12.90 1.77 -13.01
CA LYS A 12 12.55 0.69 -13.96
C LYS A 12 11.22 0.02 -13.60
N THR A 13 10.96 -0.21 -12.31
CA THR A 13 9.71 -0.85 -11.84
C THR A 13 8.47 0.04 -11.99
N VAL A 14 8.58 1.33 -11.66
CA VAL A 14 7.45 2.27 -11.71
C VAL A 14 7.24 2.83 -13.13
N GLY A 15 8.33 2.99 -13.87
CA GLY A 15 8.35 3.65 -15.17
C GLY A 15 8.23 5.17 -15.08
N ALA A 16 8.01 5.80 -16.24
CA ALA A 16 7.94 7.25 -16.37
C ALA A 16 6.56 7.85 -15.98
N GLY A 17 6.55 9.17 -15.75
CA GLY A 17 5.33 9.98 -15.55
C GLY A 17 4.88 10.17 -14.09
N TYR A 18 5.41 9.39 -13.15
CA TYR A 18 5.02 9.45 -11.73
C TYR A 18 6.10 9.97 -10.78
N GLY A 19 7.21 10.50 -11.31
CA GLY A 19 8.34 10.97 -10.49
C GLY A 19 7.97 12.08 -9.51
N GLN A 20 7.16 13.06 -9.94
CA GLN A 20 6.67 14.13 -9.07
C GLN A 20 5.78 13.58 -7.96
N PHE A 21 4.83 12.68 -8.31
CA PHE A 21 4.02 11.99 -7.33
C PHE A 21 4.94 11.28 -6.33
N TRP A 22 5.84 10.40 -6.79
CA TRP A 22 6.72 9.56 -5.95
C TRP A 22 7.52 10.35 -4.89
N ARG A 23 8.10 11.48 -5.30
CA ARG A 23 8.97 12.33 -4.46
C ARG A 23 8.22 13.35 -3.61
N SER A 24 6.94 13.58 -3.87
CA SER A 24 6.15 14.60 -3.15
C SER A 24 6.13 14.35 -1.63
N ARG A 25 6.35 15.43 -0.88
CA ARG A 25 6.28 15.47 0.60
C ARG A 25 5.04 16.19 1.12
N ASN A 26 4.15 16.61 0.23
CA ASN A 26 2.92 17.29 0.62
C ASN A 26 2.02 16.36 1.42
N LEU A 27 1.29 16.92 2.38
CA LEU A 27 0.30 16.21 3.19
C LEU A 27 -0.76 15.55 2.30
N TYR A 28 -1.30 16.30 1.35
CA TYR A 28 -2.27 15.82 0.38
C TYR A 28 -1.60 15.53 -0.97
N ARG A 29 -1.81 14.32 -1.49
CA ARG A 29 -1.30 13.86 -2.79
C ARG A 29 -2.46 13.27 -3.59
N VAL A 30 -2.94 14.03 -4.57
CA VAL A 30 -4.08 13.64 -5.42
C VAL A 30 -3.58 13.21 -6.78
N VAL A 31 -4.09 12.08 -7.28
CA VAL A 31 -3.72 11.53 -8.59
C VAL A 31 -4.99 11.23 -9.40
N LYS A 32 -5.15 11.91 -10.55
CA LYS A 32 -6.27 11.74 -11.49
C LYS A 32 -5.77 11.24 -12.85
N GLY A 33 -6.61 10.51 -13.59
CA GLY A 33 -6.28 10.09 -14.96
C GLY A 33 -7.18 8.97 -15.48
N SER A 34 -7.00 8.59 -16.75
CA SER A 34 -7.84 7.59 -17.45
C SER A 34 -7.54 6.13 -17.08
N ARG A 35 -8.29 5.18 -17.64
CA ARG A 35 -8.01 3.74 -17.56
C ARG A 35 -6.60 3.45 -18.10
N GLY A 36 -5.91 2.48 -17.49
CA GLY A 36 -4.55 2.10 -17.91
C GLY A 36 -3.46 3.10 -17.53
N SER A 37 -3.78 4.24 -16.91
CA SER A 37 -2.77 5.26 -16.60
C SER A 37 -1.83 4.89 -15.44
N LYS A 38 -1.94 3.69 -14.85
CA LYS A 38 -1.09 3.13 -13.77
C LYS A 38 -1.24 3.73 -12.37
N LYS A 39 -2.22 4.62 -12.13
CA LYS A 39 -2.41 5.32 -10.83
C LYS A 39 -2.43 4.40 -9.61
N SER A 40 -3.32 3.40 -9.61
CA SER A 40 -3.51 2.53 -8.45
C SER A 40 -2.27 1.69 -8.15
N LYS A 41 -1.68 1.08 -9.19
CA LYS A 41 -0.46 0.27 -9.10
C LYS A 41 0.74 1.07 -8.61
N THR A 42 0.96 2.27 -9.16
CA THR A 42 2.06 3.15 -8.72
C THR A 42 1.87 3.62 -7.28
N THR A 43 0.63 3.94 -6.88
CA THR A 43 0.31 4.33 -5.51
C THR A 43 0.57 3.19 -4.51
N ALA A 44 0.17 1.95 -4.84
CA ALA A 44 0.45 0.78 -4.01
C ALA A 44 1.96 0.56 -3.83
N LEU A 45 2.75 0.62 -4.91
CA LEU A 45 4.21 0.54 -4.85
C LEU A 45 4.81 1.64 -3.94
N ASN A 46 4.34 2.89 -4.09
CA ASN A 46 4.84 4.01 -3.28
C ASN A 46 4.59 3.79 -1.79
N TYR A 47 3.40 3.30 -1.43
CA TYR A 47 3.04 3.05 -0.04
C TYR A 47 3.80 1.88 0.57
N VAL A 48 4.00 0.77 -0.15
CA VAL A 48 4.81 -0.37 0.35
C VAL A 48 6.23 0.09 0.68
N VAL A 49 6.88 0.82 -0.24
CA VAL A 49 8.23 1.36 -0.02
C VAL A 49 8.26 2.31 1.18
N ARG A 50 7.25 3.18 1.33
CA ARG A 50 7.19 4.12 2.45
C ARG A 50 6.93 3.45 3.80
N LEU A 51 6.09 2.43 3.85
CA LEU A 51 5.83 1.68 5.07
C LEU A 51 7.09 0.97 5.58
N LEU A 52 7.87 0.38 4.67
CA LEU A 52 9.16 -0.23 5.00
C LEU A 52 10.20 0.81 5.43
N LYS A 53 10.15 2.03 4.87
CA LYS A 53 11.03 3.12 5.25
C LYS A 53 10.70 3.74 6.61
N TYR A 54 9.42 3.83 6.96
CA TYR A 54 8.95 4.50 8.17
C TYR A 54 8.26 3.49 9.09
N SER A 55 9.02 2.85 9.97
CA SER A 55 8.59 1.74 10.84
C SER A 55 7.47 2.09 11.83
N TRP A 56 7.20 3.37 12.04
CA TRP A 56 6.17 3.89 12.96
C TRP A 56 4.82 4.14 12.28
N ALA A 57 4.74 4.05 10.94
CA ALA A 57 3.54 4.42 10.21
C ALA A 57 2.60 3.23 9.97
N ASN A 58 1.30 3.44 10.18
CA ASN A 58 0.25 2.55 9.68
C ASN A 58 -0.40 3.14 8.43
N LEU A 59 -1.03 2.31 7.60
CA LEU A 59 -1.75 2.76 6.42
C LEU A 59 -3.23 2.39 6.51
N LEU A 60 -4.11 3.38 6.36
CA LEU A 60 -5.54 3.17 6.23
C LEU A 60 -5.97 3.36 4.77
N VAL A 61 -6.59 2.33 4.19
CA VAL A 61 -7.11 2.34 2.83
C VAL A 61 -8.64 2.36 2.89
N ILE A 62 -9.21 3.44 2.37
CA ILE A 62 -10.65 3.70 2.43
C ILE A 62 -11.26 3.61 1.03
N ARG A 63 -12.44 2.98 0.94
CA ARG A 63 -13.32 2.99 -0.23
C ARG A 63 -14.75 3.25 0.22
N ARG A 64 -15.65 3.52 -0.74
CA ARG A 64 -17.08 3.68 -0.45
C ARG A 64 -17.68 2.43 0.23
N TYR A 65 -17.35 1.24 -0.26
CA TYR A 65 -17.85 -0.03 0.26
C TYR A 65 -16.71 -0.97 0.62
N SER A 66 -16.77 -1.57 1.82
CA SER A 66 -15.70 -2.41 2.38
C SER A 66 -15.43 -3.65 1.54
N ASN A 67 -16.50 -4.30 1.05
CA ASN A 67 -16.43 -5.51 0.21
C ASN A 67 -15.56 -5.34 -1.05
N THR A 68 -15.55 -4.14 -1.65
CA THR A 68 -14.76 -3.87 -2.87
C THR A 68 -13.26 -3.80 -2.62
N ASN A 69 -12.80 -3.62 -1.38
CA ASN A 69 -11.37 -3.55 -1.06
C ASN A 69 -10.66 -4.89 -1.33
N LYS A 70 -11.30 -6.02 -0.96
CA LYS A 70 -10.68 -7.35 -1.02
C LYS A 70 -10.28 -7.74 -2.45
N GLN A 71 -11.15 -7.44 -3.43
CA GLN A 71 -10.89 -7.74 -4.84
C GLN A 71 -10.04 -6.68 -5.55
N SER A 72 -9.90 -5.47 -5.00
CA SER A 72 -9.20 -4.35 -5.65
C SER A 72 -7.89 -3.97 -4.96
N THR A 73 -7.97 -3.14 -3.93
CA THR A 73 -6.82 -2.52 -3.25
C THR A 73 -5.98 -3.55 -2.52
N TYR A 74 -6.59 -4.55 -1.88
CA TYR A 74 -5.86 -5.62 -1.21
C TYR A 74 -4.99 -6.42 -2.20
N THR A 75 -5.58 -6.80 -3.35
CA THR A 75 -4.87 -7.46 -4.44
C THR A 75 -3.76 -6.59 -5.03
N ASP A 76 -3.99 -5.27 -5.15
CA ASP A 76 -2.96 -4.32 -5.59
C ASP A 76 -1.76 -4.28 -4.64
N PHE A 77 -1.97 -4.32 -3.32
CA PHE A 77 -0.89 -4.38 -2.34
C PHE A 77 -0.15 -5.73 -2.37
N LYS A 78 -0.87 -6.85 -2.48
CA LYS A 78 -0.26 -8.18 -2.64
C LYS A 78 0.63 -8.23 -3.89
N TRP A 79 0.14 -7.67 -5.00
CA TRP A 79 0.92 -7.51 -6.24
C TRP A 79 2.14 -6.61 -6.04
N ALA A 80 1.99 -5.46 -5.37
CA ALA A 80 3.09 -4.53 -5.14
C ALA A 80 4.22 -5.16 -4.30
N CYS A 81 3.88 -5.88 -3.23
CA CYS A 81 4.87 -6.62 -2.43
C CYS A 81 5.59 -7.69 -3.25
N ASN A 82 4.88 -8.37 -4.16
CA ASN A 82 5.47 -9.37 -5.05
C ASN A 82 6.44 -8.76 -6.06
N VAL A 83 6.04 -7.67 -6.72
CA VAL A 83 6.89 -6.94 -7.66
C VAL A 83 8.15 -6.39 -6.99
N LEU A 84 8.04 -5.99 -5.73
CA LEU A 84 9.17 -5.52 -4.93
C LEU A 84 9.94 -6.66 -4.24
N GLY A 85 9.60 -7.94 -4.44
CA GLY A 85 10.29 -9.07 -3.81
C GLY A 85 10.23 -9.11 -2.27
N VAL A 86 9.37 -8.31 -1.65
CA VAL A 86 9.25 -8.16 -0.19
C VAL A 86 8.10 -8.94 0.42
N THR A 87 7.38 -9.75 -0.36
CA THR A 87 6.22 -10.54 0.10
C THR A 87 6.48 -11.30 1.41
N HIS A 88 7.69 -11.83 1.60
CA HIS A 88 8.08 -12.58 2.79
C HIS A 88 8.04 -11.75 4.10
N LEU A 89 8.18 -10.42 4.00
CA LEU A 89 8.10 -9.48 5.13
C LEU A 89 6.67 -9.21 5.58
N PHE A 90 5.67 -9.55 4.76
CA PHE A 90 4.26 -9.27 5.03
C PHE A 90 3.50 -10.56 5.39
N LYS A 91 2.53 -10.42 6.30
CA LYS A 91 1.52 -11.42 6.62
C LYS A 91 0.21 -10.96 5.99
N PHE A 92 -0.30 -11.78 5.07
CA PHE A 92 -1.54 -11.55 4.35
C PHE A 92 -2.65 -12.34 5.04
N ASN A 93 -3.71 -11.66 5.50
CA ASN A 93 -4.88 -12.30 6.09
C ASN A 93 -6.02 -12.29 5.06
N GLU A 94 -6.52 -13.46 4.69
CA GLU A 94 -7.59 -13.57 3.69
C GLU A 94 -8.99 -13.38 4.29
N SER A 95 -9.15 -13.64 5.59
CA SER A 95 -10.42 -13.55 6.30
C SER A 95 -10.73 -12.11 6.74
N LEU A 96 -9.72 -11.40 7.24
CA LEU A 96 -9.79 -9.98 7.59
C LEU A 96 -8.96 -9.19 6.59
N PRO A 97 -9.48 -8.14 5.94
CA PRO A 97 -8.75 -7.39 4.93
C PRO A 97 -7.73 -6.49 5.64
N GLU A 98 -6.64 -7.10 6.08
CA GLU A 98 -5.52 -6.49 6.79
C GLU A 98 -4.22 -7.15 6.33
N ILE A 99 -3.17 -6.33 6.21
CA ILE A 99 -1.82 -6.81 5.88
C ILE A 99 -0.89 -6.32 6.99
N THR A 100 -0.10 -7.21 7.58
CA THR A 100 0.81 -6.87 8.69
C THR A 100 2.27 -7.04 8.27
N ILE A 101 3.12 -6.07 8.62
CA ILE A 101 4.58 -6.19 8.47
C ILE A 101 5.12 -6.99 9.64
N LYS A 102 5.76 -8.13 9.37
CA LYS A 102 6.18 -9.09 10.40
C LYS A 102 7.23 -8.53 11.35
N ALA A 103 8.14 -7.69 10.85
CA ALA A 103 9.26 -7.18 11.63
C ALA A 103 8.85 -6.09 12.63
N THR A 104 7.91 -5.22 12.26
CA THR A 104 7.56 -4.02 13.02
C THR A 104 6.15 -4.05 13.62
N GLY A 105 5.29 -4.97 13.16
CA GLY A 105 3.88 -5.03 13.56
C GLY A 105 2.98 -4.00 12.89
N GLN A 106 3.52 -3.15 12.01
CA GLN A 106 2.74 -2.15 11.26
C GLN A 106 1.64 -2.82 10.44
N LYS A 107 0.51 -2.12 10.29
CA LYS A 107 -0.67 -2.63 9.60
C LYS A 107 -1.08 -1.75 8.42
N ILE A 108 -1.51 -2.41 7.36
CA ILE A 108 -2.33 -1.85 6.29
C ILE A 108 -3.77 -2.31 6.56
N LEU A 109 -4.62 -1.37 6.95
CA LEU A 109 -6.01 -1.60 7.29
C LEU A 109 -6.88 -1.21 6.09
N PHE A 110 -7.82 -2.07 5.72
CA PHE A 110 -8.77 -1.78 4.65
C PHE A 110 -10.15 -1.62 5.27
N ARG A 111 -10.79 -0.48 5.00
CA ARG A 111 -12.10 -0.12 5.54
C ARG A 111 -12.98 0.49 4.45
N GLY A 112 -14.29 0.40 4.65
CA GLY A 112 -15.28 1.05 3.81
C GLY A 112 -16.01 2.14 4.60
N LEU A 113 -16.47 3.18 3.90
CA LEU A 113 -17.29 4.25 4.48
C LEU A 113 -18.73 3.81 4.77
N ASP A 114 -19.11 2.60 4.35
CA ASP A 114 -20.40 1.97 4.65
C ASP A 114 -20.56 1.58 6.12
N ASP A 115 -19.47 1.55 6.90
CA ASP A 115 -19.47 1.21 8.31
C ASP A 115 -18.60 2.21 9.10
N GLU A 116 -19.18 3.39 9.34
CA GLU A 116 -18.49 4.55 9.93
C GLU A 116 -17.97 4.27 11.35
N LEU A 117 -18.70 3.46 12.12
CA LEU A 117 -18.32 3.06 13.49
C LEU A 117 -17.00 2.27 13.53
N LYS A 118 -16.69 1.51 12.48
CA LYS A 118 -15.42 0.77 12.35
C LYS A 118 -14.24 1.65 11.94
N ILE A 119 -14.47 2.90 11.52
CA ILE A 119 -13.41 3.85 11.16
C ILE A 119 -13.01 4.68 12.39
N THR A 120 -13.97 5.16 13.17
CA THR A 120 -13.73 5.99 14.36
C THR A 120 -13.10 5.23 15.52
N SER A 121 -13.26 3.90 15.55
CA SER A 121 -12.73 3.01 16.59
C SER A 121 -11.36 2.39 16.28
N ILE A 122 -10.69 2.80 15.19
CA ILE A 122 -9.36 2.29 14.84
C ILE A 122 -8.34 2.82 15.84
N THR A 123 -7.81 1.92 16.67
CA THR A 123 -6.70 2.17 17.61
C THR A 123 -5.40 1.58 17.07
#